data_AF-A0A3B9QL09-F1
#
_entry.id   AF-A0A3B9QL09-F1
#
_cell.length_a   1.000
_cell.length_b   1.000
_cell.length_c   1.000
_cell.angle_alpha   90.00
_cell.angle_beta   90.00
_cell.angle_gamma   90.00
#
_symmetry.space_group_name_H-M   'P 1'
#
loop_
_entity.id
_entity.type
_entity.pdbx_description
1 polymer ?
#
loop_
_entity_poly.entity_id
_entity_poly.type
_entity_poly.pdbx_seq_one_letter_code
_entity_poly.pdbx_strand_id
1 'polypeptide(L)'
;PGAFDGGRTLGWEFHDQVPDLNTVFVQVGGGALGTATARALPNIAIYPVQVEGCAPLKRAWDLLAPDFDMTKAAASPESFMWPWDQPASAASGLLDDITYDWIPLSQATLDSGGHPIVVSEETLIETHRVATSVTGLNVSCTGVAGLAGLVETSPKNRSVVGVLFTGVDRELEVAK
;
A
#
# COMPACT_ATOMS: atom_id res chain seq x y z
N PRO A 1 -18.51 -5.30 5.64
CA PRO A 1 -17.90 -6.34 6.50
C PRO A 1 -17.27 -7.53 5.75
N GLY A 2 -17.86 -8.03 4.65
CA GLY A 2 -17.39 -9.27 3.99
C GLY A 2 -16.16 -9.18 3.07
N ALA A 3 -15.88 -8.03 2.44
CA ALA A 3 -14.73 -7.91 1.53
C ALA A 3 -13.37 -8.01 2.25
N PHE A 4 -13.32 -7.60 3.53
CA PHE A 4 -12.09 -7.60 4.33
C PHE A 4 -11.59 -8.99 4.73
N ASP A 5 -12.51 -9.93 4.98
CA ASP A 5 -12.12 -11.26 5.47
C ASP A 5 -11.41 -12.07 4.38
N GLY A 6 -11.74 -11.85 3.11
CA GLY A 6 -11.00 -12.45 1.98
C GLY A 6 -9.55 -11.95 1.89
N GLY A 7 -9.31 -10.64 2.04
CA GLY A 7 -7.96 -10.08 1.97
C GLY A 7 -7.02 -10.53 3.09
N ARG A 8 -7.56 -11.02 4.21
CA ARG A 8 -6.75 -11.55 5.33
C ARG A 8 -6.05 -12.85 4.99
N THR A 9 -6.59 -13.65 4.06
CA THR A 9 -5.98 -14.95 3.72
C THR A 9 -4.59 -14.76 3.14
N LEU A 10 -4.36 -13.69 2.36
CA LEU A 10 -3.03 -13.34 1.84
C LEU A 10 -2.01 -13.11 2.96
N GLY A 11 -2.42 -12.45 4.06
CA GLY A 11 -1.53 -12.25 5.20
C GLY A 11 -1.23 -13.57 5.94
N TRP A 12 -2.22 -14.46 6.07
CA TRP A 12 -2.00 -15.79 6.65
C TRP A 12 -1.07 -16.65 5.77
N GLU A 13 -1.26 -16.60 4.45
CA GLU A 13 -0.37 -17.27 3.49
C GLU A 13 1.07 -16.76 3.60
N PHE A 14 1.27 -15.45 3.75
CA PHE A 14 2.59 -14.88 4.02
C PHE A 14 3.23 -15.45 5.29
N HIS A 15 2.49 -15.45 6.39
CA HIS A 15 2.98 -15.95 7.66
C HIS A 15 3.36 -17.45 7.58
N ASP A 16 2.55 -18.25 6.90
CA ASP A 16 2.78 -19.69 6.77
C ASP A 16 3.96 -20.03 5.83
N GLN A 17 4.15 -19.24 4.77
CA GLN A 17 5.21 -19.48 3.77
C GLN A 17 6.55 -18.84 4.14
N VAL A 18 6.55 -17.77 4.94
CA VAL A 18 7.75 -16.98 5.29
C VAL A 18 7.76 -16.71 6.80
N PRO A 19 8.19 -17.68 7.63
CA PRO A 19 8.09 -17.59 9.10
C PRO A 19 8.90 -16.45 9.74
N ASP A 20 9.91 -15.93 9.05
CA ASP A 20 10.78 -14.83 9.49
C ASP A 20 10.47 -13.48 8.82
N LEU A 21 9.34 -13.40 8.10
CA LEU A 21 8.80 -12.15 7.55
C LEU A 21 8.72 -11.08 8.65
N ASN A 22 9.22 -9.88 8.36
CA ASN A 22 9.22 -8.78 9.35
C ASN A 22 8.78 -7.43 8.78
N THR A 23 8.61 -7.33 7.47
CA THR A 23 8.19 -6.09 6.81
C THR A 23 7.32 -6.41 5.60
N VAL A 24 6.25 -5.66 5.39
CA VAL A 24 5.42 -5.74 4.18
C VAL A 24 5.18 -4.36 3.60
N PHE A 25 5.46 -4.21 2.31
CA PHE A 25 5.03 -3.06 1.52
C PHE A 25 3.77 -3.42 0.76
N VAL A 26 2.72 -2.63 0.94
CA VAL A 26 1.39 -2.91 0.39
C VAL A 26 0.82 -1.68 -0.28
N GLN A 27 0.50 -1.80 -1.55
CA GLN A 27 -0.14 -0.75 -2.34
C GLN A 27 -1.56 -0.42 -1.83
N VAL A 28 -1.87 0.87 -1.76
CA VAL A 28 -3.10 1.39 -1.13
C VAL A 28 -3.76 2.48 -1.99
N GLY A 29 -4.95 2.17 -2.50
CA GLY A 29 -5.97 3.16 -2.89
C GLY A 29 -6.93 3.40 -1.72
N GLY A 30 -8.09 2.73 -1.76
CA GLY A 30 -9.14 2.82 -0.75
C GLY A 30 -8.81 2.22 0.62
N GLY A 31 -7.69 1.53 0.76
CA GLY A 31 -7.17 1.05 2.06
C GLY A 31 -7.62 -0.35 2.49
N ALA A 32 -8.54 -0.98 1.75
CA ALA A 32 -9.09 -2.28 2.14
C ALA A 32 -8.03 -3.40 2.16
N LEU A 33 -7.20 -3.51 1.12
CA LEU A 33 -6.11 -4.49 1.06
C LEU A 33 -5.10 -4.26 2.18
N GLY A 34 -4.58 -3.03 2.31
CA GLY A 34 -3.61 -2.68 3.35
C GLY A 34 -4.14 -2.99 4.76
N THR A 35 -5.40 -2.65 5.04
CA THR A 35 -6.04 -2.93 6.33
C THR A 35 -6.20 -4.43 6.57
N ALA A 36 -6.59 -5.20 5.56
CA ALA A 36 -6.75 -6.64 5.68
C ALA A 36 -5.40 -7.33 5.93
N THR A 37 -4.36 -6.94 5.18
CA THR A 37 -2.98 -7.43 5.35
C THR A 37 -2.45 -7.12 6.75
N ALA A 38 -2.60 -5.88 7.23
CA ALA A 38 -2.15 -5.49 8.56
C ALA A 38 -2.84 -6.28 9.69
N ARG A 39 -4.14 -6.54 9.56
CA ARG A 39 -4.91 -7.33 10.55
C ARG A 39 -4.51 -8.81 10.57
N ALA A 40 -4.07 -9.35 9.44
CA ALA A 40 -3.57 -10.71 9.35
C ALA A 40 -2.13 -10.85 9.87
N LEU A 41 -1.37 -9.74 9.91
CA LEU A 41 0.05 -9.69 10.25
C LEU A 41 0.34 -8.70 11.40
N PRO A 42 -0.24 -8.88 12.61
CA PRO A 42 -0.22 -7.86 13.67
C PRO A 42 1.18 -7.51 14.24
N ASN A 43 2.19 -8.34 14.00
CA ASN A 43 3.57 -8.13 14.49
C ASN A 43 4.56 -7.79 13.37
N ILE A 44 4.07 -7.54 12.15
CA ILE A 44 4.91 -7.27 10.96
C ILE A 44 4.79 -5.80 10.63
N ALA A 45 5.92 -5.13 10.40
CA ALA A 45 5.93 -3.71 10.03
C ALA A 45 5.22 -3.51 8.68
N ILE A 46 4.16 -2.70 8.66
CA ILE A 46 3.37 -2.42 7.46
C ILE A 46 3.76 -1.06 6.89
N TYR A 47 4.06 -1.04 5.59
CA TYR A 47 4.37 0.17 4.83
C TYR A 47 3.32 0.34 3.73
N PRO A 48 2.24 1.11 4.00
CA PRO A 48 1.28 1.48 2.97
C PRO A 48 1.96 2.27 1.86
N VAL A 49 1.74 1.90 0.61
CA VAL A 49 2.36 2.56 -0.54
C VAL A 49 1.31 3.26 -1.38
N GLN A 50 1.48 4.56 -1.58
CA GLN A 50 0.72 5.38 -2.51
C GLN A 50 1.66 5.99 -3.57
N VAL A 51 1.09 6.50 -4.64
CA VAL A 51 1.82 7.21 -5.70
C VAL A 51 1.75 8.71 -5.45
N GLU A 52 2.76 9.46 -5.90
CA GLU A 52 2.84 10.92 -5.73
C GLU A 52 1.60 11.65 -6.26
N GLY A 53 1.03 11.14 -7.35
CA GLY A 53 -0.16 11.69 -7.97
C GLY A 53 -1.47 11.39 -7.26
N CYS A 54 -1.48 10.56 -6.20
CA CYS A 54 -2.64 10.37 -5.32
C CYS A 54 -2.21 9.77 -3.96
N ALA A 55 -1.85 10.63 -3.00
CA ALA A 55 -1.33 10.22 -1.69
C ALA A 55 -2.13 10.74 -0.47
N PRO A 56 -3.47 10.61 -0.43
CA PRO A 56 -4.27 11.17 0.66
C PRO A 56 -4.02 10.52 2.03
N LEU A 57 -3.59 9.25 2.10
CA LEU A 57 -3.20 8.59 3.36
C LEU A 57 -1.93 9.21 3.94
N LYS A 58 -0.92 9.49 3.09
CA LYS A 58 0.30 10.17 3.54
C LYS A 58 -0.02 11.56 4.10
N ARG A 59 -0.89 12.31 3.42
CA ARG A 59 -1.34 13.63 3.91
C ARG A 59 -2.02 13.53 5.27
N ALA A 60 -2.94 12.58 5.44
CA ALA A 60 -3.63 12.37 6.72
C ALA A 60 -2.66 11.97 7.83
N TRP A 61 -1.70 11.09 7.53
CA TRP A 61 -0.64 10.68 8.44
C TRP A 61 0.21 11.86 8.93
N ASP A 62 0.62 12.74 8.03
CA ASP A 62 1.43 13.92 8.38
C ASP A 62 0.66 14.92 9.24
N LEU A 63 -0.64 15.09 8.98
CA LEU A 63 -1.51 15.96 9.79
C LEU A 63 -1.79 15.39 11.19
N LEU A 64 -1.70 14.07 11.35
CA LEU A 64 -1.85 13.40 12.64
C LEU A 64 -0.56 13.43 13.47
N ALA A 65 0.60 13.51 12.84
CA ALA A 65 1.88 13.54 13.53
C ALA A 65 2.08 14.84 14.34
N PRO A 66 2.82 14.79 15.48
CA PRO A 66 3.41 13.60 16.09
C PRO A 66 2.48 12.87 17.06
N ASP A 67 1.29 13.42 17.35
CA ASP A 67 0.44 12.97 18.46
C ASP A 67 -0.41 11.73 18.11
N PHE A 68 -0.69 11.53 16.82
CA PHE A 68 -1.49 10.42 16.30
C PHE A 68 -2.82 10.20 17.05
N ASP A 69 -3.54 11.30 17.36
CA ASP A 69 -4.84 11.24 18.04
C ASP A 69 -5.93 10.68 17.11
N MET A 70 -6.03 9.36 17.06
CA MET A 70 -7.02 8.64 16.26
C MET A 70 -8.46 8.88 16.73
N THR A 71 -8.66 9.29 18.00
CA THR A 71 -10.00 9.62 18.51
C THR A 71 -10.48 10.92 17.89
N LYS A 72 -9.62 11.94 17.85
CA LYS A 72 -9.89 13.21 17.15
C LYS A 72 -10.04 12.98 15.65
N ALA A 73 -9.20 12.14 15.06
CA ALA A 73 -9.28 11.74 13.65
C ALA A 73 -10.66 11.16 13.30
N ALA A 74 -11.17 10.26 14.15
CA ALA A 74 -12.48 9.64 13.97
C ALA A 74 -13.65 10.61 14.21
N ALA A 75 -13.47 11.61 15.08
CA ALA A 75 -14.50 12.61 15.37
C ALA A 75 -14.64 13.68 14.28
N SER A 76 -13.59 13.93 13.49
CA SER A 76 -13.58 14.95 12.42
C SER A 76 -12.71 14.50 11.23
N PRO A 77 -13.08 13.39 10.55
CA PRO A 77 -12.25 12.77 9.52
C PRO A 77 -11.96 13.69 8.33
N GLU A 78 -12.88 14.58 7.98
CA GLU A 78 -12.75 15.57 6.90
C GLU A 78 -11.60 16.57 7.11
N SER A 79 -11.15 16.74 8.37
CA SER A 79 -9.99 17.57 8.69
C SER A 79 -8.65 16.94 8.28
N PHE A 80 -8.64 15.64 7.95
CA PHE A 80 -7.45 14.85 7.64
C PHE A 80 -7.54 14.17 6.28
N MET A 81 -8.75 13.72 5.90
CA MET A 81 -9.03 12.93 4.73
C MET A 81 -10.10 13.60 3.86
N TRP A 82 -9.69 14.10 2.70
CA TRP A 82 -10.57 14.68 1.68
C TRP A 82 -10.07 14.28 0.27
N PRO A 83 -10.87 14.46 -0.79
CA PRO A 83 -10.45 14.05 -2.11
C PRO A 83 -9.08 14.61 -2.54
N TRP A 84 -8.28 13.78 -3.20
CA TRP A 84 -7.05 14.26 -3.84
C TRP A 84 -7.38 15.13 -5.05
N ASP A 85 -6.62 16.20 -5.27
CA ASP A 85 -6.83 17.07 -6.43
C ASP A 85 -6.17 16.44 -7.67
N GLN A 86 -6.96 16.26 -8.72
CA GLN A 86 -6.52 15.72 -10.02
C GLN A 86 -5.66 14.45 -9.92
N PRO A 87 -6.20 13.33 -9.40
CA PRO A 87 -5.44 12.10 -9.25
C PRO A 87 -4.95 11.54 -10.59
N ALA A 88 -3.66 11.24 -10.69
CA ALA A 88 -3.05 10.73 -11.92
C ALA A 88 -1.86 9.79 -11.62
N SER A 89 -1.84 8.63 -12.26
CA SER A 89 -0.72 7.68 -12.27
C SER A 89 -1.03 6.50 -13.22
N ALA A 90 0.00 5.83 -13.71
CA ALA A 90 -0.10 4.53 -14.36
C ALA A 90 -0.64 3.44 -13.41
N ALA A 91 -0.49 3.60 -12.08
CA ALA A 91 -1.15 2.76 -11.09
C ALA A 91 -2.61 3.18 -10.85
N SER A 92 -3.43 3.10 -11.91
CA SER A 92 -4.83 3.55 -11.90
C SER A 92 -5.70 2.93 -10.81
N GLY A 93 -5.38 1.71 -10.35
CA GLY A 93 -6.09 1.04 -9.26
C GLY A 93 -5.79 1.60 -7.87
N LEU A 94 -4.91 2.59 -7.74
CA LEU A 94 -4.65 3.33 -6.49
C LEU A 94 -5.34 4.70 -6.46
N LEU A 95 -5.97 5.12 -7.56
CA LEU A 95 -6.56 6.46 -7.71
C LEU A 95 -7.97 6.56 -7.13
N ASP A 96 -8.17 6.03 -5.93
CA ASP A 96 -9.36 6.33 -5.15
C ASP A 96 -9.35 7.81 -4.74
N ASP A 97 -10.53 8.42 -4.67
CA ASP A 97 -10.68 9.82 -4.27
C ASP A 97 -10.14 10.06 -2.86
N ILE A 98 -10.45 9.15 -1.94
CA ILE A 98 -9.92 9.08 -0.58
C ILE A 98 -9.48 7.65 -0.24
N THR A 99 -8.65 7.51 0.79
CA THR A 99 -8.43 6.20 1.41
C THR A 99 -9.56 5.94 2.41
N TYR A 100 -10.58 5.17 2.02
CA TYR A 100 -11.75 4.89 2.85
C TYR A 100 -11.42 4.27 4.21
N ASP A 101 -10.50 3.30 4.25
CA ASP A 101 -10.11 2.58 5.48
C ASP A 101 -8.88 3.19 6.17
N TRP A 102 -8.67 4.50 6.05
CA TRP A 102 -7.43 5.14 6.48
C TRP A 102 -7.18 5.12 7.99
N ILE A 103 -8.20 5.22 8.85
CA ILE A 103 -8.02 5.21 10.31
C ILE A 103 -7.48 3.86 10.80
N PRO A 104 -8.16 2.71 10.56
CA PRO A 104 -7.64 1.42 11.01
C PRO A 104 -6.29 1.08 10.35
N LEU A 105 -6.07 1.48 9.10
CA LEU A 105 -4.78 1.32 8.44
C LEU A 105 -3.68 2.16 9.10
N SER A 106 -3.95 3.42 9.43
CA SER A 106 -2.98 4.32 10.08
C SER A 106 -2.63 3.80 11.47
N GLN A 107 -3.62 3.35 12.25
CA GLN A 107 -3.38 2.74 13.56
C GLN A 107 -2.47 1.50 13.44
N ALA A 108 -2.79 0.57 12.54
CA ALA A 108 -1.97 -0.63 12.38
C ALA A 108 -0.56 -0.34 11.82
N THR A 109 -0.44 0.67 10.95
CA THR A 109 0.85 1.15 10.44
C THR A 109 1.72 1.70 11.57
N LEU A 110 1.13 2.52 12.46
CA LEU A 110 1.80 3.08 13.62
C LEU A 110 2.21 1.99 14.62
N ASP A 111 1.29 1.11 14.99
CA ASP A 111 1.51 0.05 15.99
C ASP A 111 2.60 -0.93 15.55
N SER A 112 2.71 -1.17 14.24
CA SER A 112 3.72 -2.06 13.67
C SER A 112 5.09 -1.39 13.44
N GLY A 113 5.23 -0.09 13.72
CA GLY A 113 6.45 0.68 13.53
C GLY A 113 6.76 1.06 12.07
N GLY A 114 5.76 0.96 11.19
CA GLY A 114 5.85 1.40 9.80
C GLY A 114 5.43 2.86 9.60
N HIS A 115 5.33 3.28 8.35
CA HIS A 115 4.80 4.58 7.93
C HIS A 115 4.41 4.54 6.45
N PRO A 116 3.49 5.41 5.98
CA PRO A 116 3.13 5.47 4.57
C PRO A 116 4.29 5.96 3.70
N ILE A 117 4.47 5.31 2.55
CA ILE A 117 5.47 5.62 1.52
C ILE A 117 4.76 6.22 0.31
N VAL A 118 5.37 7.25 -0.27
CA VAL A 118 4.93 7.87 -1.51
C VAL A 118 5.99 7.61 -2.57
N VAL A 119 5.58 6.99 -3.66
CA VAL A 119 6.44 6.60 -4.77
C VAL A 119 6.28 7.58 -5.92
N SER A 120 7.40 7.99 -6.51
CA SER A 120 7.40 8.81 -7.74
C SER A 120 6.89 8.02 -8.95
N GLU A 121 6.26 8.71 -9.91
CA GLU A 121 5.75 8.05 -11.13
C GLU A 121 6.90 7.39 -11.93
N GLU A 122 8.07 8.02 -11.95
CA GLU A 122 9.29 7.47 -12.56
C GLU A 122 9.70 6.14 -11.91
N THR A 123 9.78 6.10 -10.57
CA THR A 123 10.16 4.89 -9.82
C THR A 123 9.14 3.78 -10.02
N LEU A 124 7.85 4.10 -10.07
CA LEU A 124 6.79 3.15 -10.34
C LEU A 124 6.95 2.51 -11.73
N ILE A 125 7.10 3.31 -12.78
CA ILE A 125 7.22 2.85 -14.17
C ILE A 125 8.47 1.98 -14.34
N GLU A 126 9.61 2.43 -13.81
CA GLU A 126 10.85 1.65 -13.91
C GLU A 126 10.78 0.35 -13.11
N THR A 127 10.16 0.37 -11.93
CA THR A 127 9.93 -0.85 -11.14
C THR A 127 9.03 -1.83 -11.88
N HIS A 128 7.95 -1.35 -12.51
CA HIS A 128 7.06 -2.18 -13.33
C HIS A 128 7.81 -2.84 -14.49
N ARG A 129 8.60 -2.05 -15.23
CA ARG A 129 9.41 -2.55 -16.36
C ARG A 129 10.40 -3.62 -15.91
N VAL A 130 11.11 -3.41 -14.81
CA VAL A 130 12.08 -4.39 -14.28
C VAL A 130 11.37 -5.64 -13.75
N ALA A 131 10.31 -5.46 -12.96
CA ALA A 131 9.57 -6.58 -12.36
C ALA A 131 8.98 -7.51 -13.44
N THR A 132 8.34 -6.96 -14.47
CA THR A 132 7.78 -7.74 -15.58
C THR A 132 8.89 -8.43 -16.39
N SER A 133 10.01 -7.75 -16.64
CA SER A 133 11.15 -8.35 -17.35
C SER A 133 11.81 -9.49 -16.58
N VAL A 134 11.91 -9.40 -15.25
CA VAL A 134 12.59 -10.41 -14.42
C VAL A 134 11.68 -11.59 -14.12
N THR A 135 10.40 -11.32 -13.81
CA THR A 135 9.47 -12.37 -13.36
C THR A 135 8.71 -13.02 -14.52
N GLY A 136 8.59 -12.36 -15.66
CA GLY A 136 7.72 -12.77 -16.76
C GLY A 136 6.22 -12.67 -16.44
N LEU A 137 5.84 -12.11 -15.28
CA LEU A 137 4.45 -11.97 -14.86
C LEU A 137 3.80 -10.79 -15.59
N ASN A 138 2.56 -10.99 -16.04
CA ASN A 138 1.71 -9.93 -16.61
C ASN A 138 1.05 -9.09 -15.50
N VAL A 139 1.86 -8.44 -14.66
CA VAL A 139 1.41 -7.61 -13.54
C VAL A 139 1.25 -6.15 -13.98
N SER A 140 0.25 -5.44 -13.46
CA SER A 140 0.03 -4.02 -13.77
C SER A 140 0.95 -3.09 -12.95
N CYS A 141 1.00 -1.81 -13.30
CA CYS A 141 1.67 -0.79 -12.48
C CYS A 141 1.11 -0.73 -11.05
N THR A 142 -0.22 -0.83 -10.90
CA THR A 142 -0.87 -0.95 -9.58
C THR A 142 -0.33 -2.16 -8.80
N GLY A 143 -0.15 -3.28 -9.50
CA GLY A 143 0.29 -4.52 -8.89
C GLY A 143 1.70 -4.52 -8.37
N VAL A 144 2.59 -3.69 -8.92
CA VAL A 144 3.98 -3.62 -8.47
C VAL A 144 4.24 -2.48 -7.50
N ALA A 145 3.25 -1.64 -7.16
CA ALA A 145 3.49 -0.45 -6.36
C ALA A 145 4.08 -0.76 -4.97
N GLY A 146 3.73 -1.88 -4.34
CA GLY A 146 4.40 -2.34 -3.12
C GLY A 146 5.91 -2.58 -3.30
N LEU A 147 6.32 -3.18 -4.42
CA LEU A 147 7.74 -3.32 -4.77
C LEU A 147 8.39 -1.97 -5.04
N ALA A 148 7.69 -1.04 -5.67
CA ALA A 148 8.21 0.30 -5.92
C ALA A 148 8.45 1.07 -4.60
N GLY A 149 7.56 0.90 -3.61
CA GLY A 149 7.76 1.46 -2.26
C GLY A 149 8.99 0.89 -1.55
N LEU A 150 9.29 -0.39 -1.75
CA LEU A 150 10.53 -1.02 -1.27
C LEU A 150 11.76 -0.39 -1.94
N VAL A 151 11.73 -0.17 -3.25
CA VAL A 151 12.83 0.48 -4.00
C VAL A 151 13.08 1.90 -3.50
N GLU A 152 12.00 2.68 -3.29
CA GLU A 152 12.05 4.07 -2.83
C GLU A 152 12.71 4.22 -1.44
N THR A 153 12.50 3.26 -0.54
CA THR A 153 12.93 3.38 0.87
C THR A 153 14.20 2.61 1.24
N SER A 154 14.56 1.55 0.51
CA SER A 154 15.73 0.71 0.79
C SER A 154 15.89 0.35 2.29
N PRO A 155 15.08 -0.59 2.83
CA PRO A 155 15.03 -0.90 4.26
C PRO A 155 16.37 -1.39 4.82
N LYS A 156 16.47 -1.41 6.15
CA LYS A 156 17.67 -1.82 6.88
C LYS A 156 18.18 -3.19 6.43
N ASN A 157 19.50 -3.37 6.49
CA ASN A 157 20.14 -4.66 6.21
C ASN A 157 19.50 -5.80 7.03
N ARG A 158 19.24 -6.93 6.36
CA ARG A 158 18.64 -8.17 6.89
C ARG A 158 17.12 -8.16 7.16
N SER A 159 16.37 -7.21 6.63
CA SER A 159 14.91 -7.32 6.58
C SER A 159 14.47 -8.47 5.65
N VAL A 160 13.46 -9.22 6.07
CA VAL A 160 12.75 -10.19 5.24
C VAL A 160 11.44 -9.53 4.85
N VAL A 161 11.33 -9.20 3.57
CA VAL A 161 10.31 -8.28 3.05
C VAL A 161 9.31 -9.02 2.18
N GLY A 162 8.03 -8.81 2.47
CA GLY A 162 6.91 -9.22 1.63
C GLY A 162 6.45 -8.06 0.75
N VAL A 163 6.19 -8.36 -0.52
CA VAL A 163 5.51 -7.48 -1.47
C VAL A 163 4.42 -8.28 -2.17
N LEU A 164 3.33 -7.62 -2.56
CA LEU A 164 2.20 -8.26 -3.22
C LEU A 164 2.15 -7.84 -4.68
N PHE A 165 2.18 -8.80 -5.62
CA PHE A 165 1.90 -8.53 -7.03
C PHE A 165 0.39 -8.67 -7.27
N THR A 166 -0.33 -7.55 -7.34
CA THR A 166 -1.81 -7.55 -7.42
C THR A 166 -2.37 -7.09 -8.76
N GLY A 167 -3.31 -7.82 -9.31
CA GLY A 167 -3.96 -7.42 -10.56
C GLY A 167 -3.05 -7.64 -11.77
N VAL A 168 -3.70 -7.87 -12.90
CA VAL A 168 -3.04 -8.17 -14.17
C VAL A 168 -3.12 -6.95 -15.08
N ASP A 169 -2.11 -6.75 -15.91
CA ASP A 169 -2.18 -5.76 -16.96
C ASP A 169 -3.07 -6.30 -18.10
N ARG A 170 -4.16 -5.60 -18.38
CA ARG A 170 -5.12 -5.98 -19.44
C ARG A 170 -5.03 -5.09 -20.66
N GLU A 171 -4.24 -4.02 -20.62
CA GLU A 171 -4.12 -3.09 -21.76
C GLU A 171 -3.35 -3.75 -22.91
N LEU A 172 -2.47 -4.72 -22.61
CA LEU A 172 -1.74 -5.52 -23.59
C LEU A 172 -2.59 -6.59 -24.32
N GLU A 173 -3.79 -6.92 -23.82
CA GLU A 173 -4.67 -7.93 -24.43
C GLU A 173 -5.57 -7.35 -25.53
N VAL A 174 -5.83 -6.04 -25.54
CA VAL A 174 -6.70 -5.38 -26.52
C VAL A 174 -5.97 -5.10 -27.86
N ALA A 175 -4.65 -5.30 -27.89
CA ALA A 175 -3.80 -5.07 -29.07
C ALA A 175 -3.41 -6.34 -29.84
N LYS A 176 -4.02 -7.49 -29.54
CA LYS A 176 -3.86 -8.77 -30.26
C LYS A 176 -5.16 -9.21 -30.91
#